data_AF-A0A8D2D2D3-F1
#
_entry.id   AF-A0A8D2D2D3-F1
#
_cell.length_a   1.000
_cell.length_b   1.000
_cell.length_c   1.000
_cell.angle_alpha   90.00
_cell.angle_beta   90.00
_cell.angle_gamma   90.00
#
_symmetry.space_group_name_H-M   'P 1'
#
loop_
_entity.id
_entity.type
_entity.pdbx_description
1 polymer ?
#
loop_
_entity_poly.entity_id
_entity_poly.type
_entity_poly.pdbx_seq_one_letter_code
_entity_poly.pdbx_strand_id
1 'polypeptide(L)' 'MAAVSLRLGDLVWGKLGRYPPWPGKIVNPPKDLKKPRGKKCFFVKFFGTEDHGHVSLRFIHEVYSES' A
#
# COMPACT_ATOMS: atom_id res chain seq x y z
N MET A 1 -15.35 10.88 0.26
CA MET A 1 -14.18 9.98 0.13
C MET A 1 -14.44 9.09 -1.06
N ALA A 2 -13.76 9.32 -2.18
CA ALA A 2 -13.91 8.48 -3.36
C ALA A 2 -13.57 7.03 -2.97
N ALA A 3 -14.39 6.07 -3.41
CA ALA A 3 -14.09 4.67 -3.21
C ALA A 3 -12.87 4.32 -4.06
N VAL A 4 -11.67 4.44 -3.48
CA VAL A 4 -10.43 4.21 -4.21
C VAL A 4 -10.34 2.73 -4.59
N SER A 5 -10.35 2.48 -5.89
CA SER A 5 -10.27 1.13 -6.46
C SER A 5 -8.82 0.79 -6.79
N LEU A 6 -8.02 0.60 -5.74
CA LEU A 6 -6.60 0.26 -5.87
C LEU A 6 -6.40 -1.13 -6.48
N ARG A 7 -5.47 -1.23 -7.43
CA ARG A 7 -5.14 -2.43 -8.20
C ARG A 7 -3.66 -2.77 -8.07
N LEU A 8 -3.32 -4.01 -8.42
CA LEU A 8 -1.93 -4.44 -8.56
C LEU A 8 -1.25 -3.53 -9.60
N GLY A 9 -0.12 -2.93 -9.22
CA GLY A 9 0.62 -2.00 -10.06
C GLY A 9 0.45 -0.53 -9.71
N ASP A 10 -0.58 -0.15 -8.96
CA ASP A 10 -0.81 1.25 -8.60
C ASP A 10 0.27 1.78 -7.67
N LEU A 11 0.60 3.06 -7.87
CA LEU A 11 1.50 3.82 -7.01
C LEU A 11 0.70 4.45 -5.87
N VAL A 12 1.20 4.27 -4.66
CA VAL A 12 0.49 4.65 -3.43
C VAL A 12 1.47 5.20 -2.41
N TRP A 13 0.98 6.07 -1.53
CA TRP A 13 1.74 6.46 -0.34
C TRP A 13 1.23 5.67 0.85
N GLY A 14 1.96 4.60 1.16
CA GLY A 14 1.63 3.72 2.27
C GLY A 14 2.23 4.25 3.56
N LYS A 15 1.43 4.34 4.62
CA LYS A 15 1.93 4.62 5.97
C LYS A 15 2.07 3.32 6.77
N LEU A 16 3.29 3.00 7.19
CA LEU A 16 3.58 1.86 8.05
C LEU A 16 3.91 2.32 9.47
N GLY A 17 3.02 2.07 10.43
CA GLY A 17 3.24 2.40 11.83
C GLY A 17 3.51 3.89 12.08
N ARG A 18 4.68 4.20 12.67
CA ARG A 18 5.11 5.57 13.03
C ARG A 18 5.89 6.28 11.92
N TYR A 19 6.21 5.60 10.83
CA TYR A 19 6.93 6.23 9.72
C TYR A 19 6.03 7.23 8.98
N PRO A 20 6.61 8.28 8.36
CA PRO A 20 5.86 9.12 7.44
C PRO A 20 5.29 8.27 6.29
N PRO A 21 4.21 8.72 5.61
CA PRO A 21 3.77 8.09 4.38
C PRO A 21 4.93 8.01 3.39
N TRP A 22 5.16 6.82 2.83
CA TRP A 22 6.29 6.58 1.93
C TRP A 22 5.78 6.11 0.57
N PRO A 23 6.37 6.56 -0.55
CA PRO A 23 5.96 6.10 -1.87
C PRO A 23 6.25 4.60 -2.03
N GLY A 24 5.26 3.89 -2.53
CA GLY A 24 5.35 2.45 -2.81
C GLY A 24 4.44 2.03 -3.94
N LYS A 25 4.58 0.77 -4.34
CA LYS A 25 3.79 0.14 -5.40
C LYS A 25 3.03 -1.05 -4.85
N ILE A 26 1.78 -1.20 -5.24
CA ILE A 26 0.99 -2.40 -4.92
C ILE A 26 1.52 -3.56 -5.75
N VAL A 27 2.00 -4.60 -5.08
CA VAL A 27 2.52 -5.81 -5.72
C VAL A 27 1.82 -7.04 -5.17
N ASN A 28 1.94 -8.16 -5.87
CA ASN A 28 1.35 -9.40 -5.39
C ASN A 28 2.13 -9.88 -4.15
N PRO A 29 1.48 -10.28 -3.06
CA PRO A 29 2.18 -10.85 -1.93
C PRO A 29 2.97 -12.10 -2.36
N PRO A 30 4.15 -12.34 -1.75
CA PRO A 30 4.87 -13.60 -1.91
C PRO A 30 3.96 -14.79 -1.62
N LYS A 31 4.16 -15.91 -2.32
CA LYS A 31 3.33 -17.13 -2.19
C LYS A 31 3.26 -17.65 -0.74
N ASP A 32 4.27 -17.35 0.07
CA ASP A 32 4.39 -17.76 1.47
C ASP A 32 3.63 -16.87 2.47
N LEU A 33 3.19 -15.67 2.04
CA LEU A 33 2.60 -14.69 2.94
C LEU A 33 1.10 -14.93 3.11
N LYS A 34 0.70 -15.34 4.32
CA LYS A 34 -0.72 -15.45 4.71
C LYS A 34 -1.43 -14.11 4.54
N LYS A 35 -2.45 -14.09 3.68
CA LYS A 35 -3.35 -12.94 3.56
C LYS A 35 -4.06 -12.72 4.91
N PRO A 36 -4.05 -11.50 5.47
CA PRO A 36 -4.82 -11.21 6.66
C PRO A 36 -6.32 -11.42 6.37
N ARG A 37 -6.97 -12.34 7.09
CA ARG A 37 -8.41 -12.62 6.94
C ARG A 37 -9.21 -11.38 7.35
N GLY A 38 -10.15 -10.97 6.50
CA GLY A 38 -11.23 -10.03 6.86
C GLY A 38 -10.93 -8.53 6.72
N LYS A 39 -9.71 -8.10 6.39
CA LYS A 39 -9.40 -6.68 6.15
C LYS A 39 -8.88 -6.45 4.72
N LYS A 40 -9.36 -5.39 4.06
CA LYS A 40 -8.83 -4.92 2.77
C LYS A 40 -7.42 -4.35 2.98
N CYS A 41 -6.42 -5.22 2.87
CA CYS A 41 -5.01 -4.88 2.93
C CYS A 41 -4.38 -5.09 1.56
N PHE A 42 -3.50 -4.18 1.17
CA PHE A 42 -2.68 -4.27 -0.03
C PHE A 42 -1.25 -4.56 0.37
N PHE A 43 -0.57 -5.39 -0.42
CA PHE A 43 0.85 -5.64 -0.23
C PHE A 43 1.61 -4.57 -1.01
N VAL A 44 2.28 -3.68 -0.30
CA VAL A 44 2.99 -2.53 -0.88
C VAL A 44 4.49 -2.78 -0.73
N LYS A 45 5.21 -2.64 -1.85
CA LYS A 45 6.67 -2.56 -1.87
C LYS A 45 7.06 -1.09 -1.90
N PHE A 46 7.80 -0.63 -0.90
CA PHE A 46 8.24 0.76 -0.82
C PHE A 46 9.42 1.01 -1.77
N PHE A 47 9.56 2.24 -2.27
CA PHE A 47 10.67 2.63 -3.14
C PHE A 47 11.83 3.16 -2.31
N GLY A 48 13.06 2.87 -2.72
CA GLY A 48 14.29 3.30 -2.03
C GLY A 48 14.56 2.54 -0.72
N THR A 49 13.56 1.90 -0.15
CA THR A 49 13.70 0.92 0.92
C THR A 49 13.31 -0.46 0.36
N GLU A 50 14.06 -1.51 0.65
CA GLU A 50 13.66 -2.89 0.30
C GLU A 50 12.57 -3.43 1.25
N ASP A 51 11.79 -2.52 1.86
CA ASP A 51 10.73 -2.85 2.81
C ASP A 51 9.42 -3.14 2.09
N HIS A 52 8.79 -4.23 2.52
CA HIS A 52 7.50 -4.68 1.98
C HIS A 52 6.53 -4.94 3.14
N GLY A 53 5.26 -4.57 2.98
CA GLY A 53 4.30 -4.74 4.06
C GLY A 53 2.84 -4.76 3.62
N HIS A 54 2.00 -5.36 4.47
CA HIS A 54 0.55 -5.24 4.34
C HIS A 54 0.09 -3.89 4.87
N VAL A 55 -0.28 -3.00 3.96
CA VAL A 55 -0.85 -1.70 4.30
C VAL A 55 -2.36 -1.80 4.16
N SER A 56 -3.10 -1.50 5.24
CA SER A 56 -4.56 -1.41 5.16
C SER A 56 -4.96 -0.21 4.30
N LEU A 57 -6.08 -0.33 3.58
CA LEU A 57 -6.58 0.75 2.73
C LEU A 57 -6.69 2.11 3.44
N ARG A 58 -7.00 2.10 4.74
CA ARG A 58 -7.10 3.31 5.58
C ARG A 58 -5.79 4.09 5.74
N PHE A 59 -4.65 3.44 5.52
CA PHE A 59 -3.32 4.03 5.63
C PHE A 59 -2.67 4.30 4.26
N ILE A 60 -3.43 4.14 3.18
CA ILE A 60 -3.00 4.51 1.84
C ILE A 60 -3.55 5.91 1.55
N HIS A 61 -2.64 6.84 1.29
CA HIS A 61 -2.98 8.15 0.78
C HIS A 61 -2.86 8.13 -0.74
N GLU A 62 -3.90 8.63 -1.42
CA GLU A 62 -3.83 8.90 -2.85
C GLU A 62 -2.77 9.97 -3.09
N VAL A 63 -1.95 9.78 -4.12
CA VAL A 63 -1.16 10.87 -4.69
C VAL A 63 -2.15 11.79 -5.36
N TYR A 64 -2.67 12.77 -4.62
CA TYR A 64 -3.27 13.93 -5.27
C TYR A 64 -2.11 14.63 -5.98
N SER A 65 -1.97 14.35 -7.27
CA SER A 65 -1.24 15.21 -8.18
C SER A 65 -2.06 16.48 -8.28
N GLU A 66 -1.88 17.42 -7.34
CA GLU A 66 -2.31 18.79 -7.54
C GLU A 66 -1.66 19.26 -8.84
N SER A 67 -2.50 19.41 -9.86
CA SER A 67 -2.14 19.87 -11.21
C SER A 67 -2.39 21.36 -11.31
#